data_AF-A0A6V7M9V2-F1
#
_entry.id   AF-A0A6V7M9V2-F1
#
_cell.length_a   1.000
_cell.length_b   1.000
_cell.length_c   1.000
_cell.angle_alpha   90.00
_cell.angle_beta   90.00
_cell.angle_gamma   90.00
#
_symmetry.space_group_name_H-M   'P 1'
#
loop_
_entity.id
_entity.type
_entity.pdbx_description
1 polymer ?
#
loop_
_entity_poly.entity_id
_entity_poly.type
_entity_poly.pdbx_seq_one_letter_code
_entity_poly.pdbx_strand_id
1 'polypeptide(L)' 'GDKESKLRFAFRIYDMDNDGFISNGELFQVLKMMVGNNLKDTQLQQIVDKTILFADKDEDGKISFEEFCS' A
#
# COMPACT_ATOMS: atom_id res chain seq x y z
N GLY A 1 21.46 -1.36 7.41
CA GLY A 1 21.77 -0.33 6.39
C GLY A 1 20.95 -0.48 5.13
N ASP A 2 20.97 -1.64 4.47
CA ASP A 2 20.38 -1.81 3.13
C ASP A 2 18.87 -2.13 3.13
N LYS A 3 18.40 -3.01 4.03
CA LYS A 3 17.00 -3.46 4.07
C LYS A 3 16.00 -2.34 4.39
N GLU A 4 16.26 -1.57 5.45
CA GLU A 4 15.38 -0.46 5.84
C GLU A 4 15.29 0.61 4.75
N SER A 5 16.43 0.96 4.13
CA SER A 5 16.47 1.94 3.05
C SER A 5 15.65 1.49 1.84
N LYS A 6 15.70 0.19 1.49
CA LYS A 6 14.86 -0.39 0.44
C LYS A 6 13.38 -0.38 0.79
N LEU A 7 13.02 -0.71 2.04
CA LEU A 7 11.64 -0.65 2.50
C LEU A 7 11.11 0.78 2.51
N ARG A 8 11.89 1.76 2.99
CA ARG A 8 11.52 3.18 2.93
C ARG A 8 11.34 3.66 1.49
N PHE A 9 12.21 3.24 0.58
CA PHE A 9 12.06 3.58 -0.84
C PHE A 9 10.80 2.97 -1.45
N ALA A 10 10.52 1.70 -1.16
CA ALA A 10 9.28 1.05 -1.60
C ALA A 10 8.05 1.75 -1.00
N PHE A 11 8.05 2.03 0.29
CA PHE A 11 6.96 2.74 0.98
C PHE A 11 6.64 4.08 0.32
N ARG A 12 7.67 4.88 -0.01
CA ARG A 12 7.51 6.16 -0.72
C ARG A 12 6.99 6.06 -2.15
N ILE A 13 7.06 4.88 -2.78
CA ILE A 13 6.41 4.68 -4.08
C ILE A 13 4.89 4.53 -3.88
N TYR A 14 4.48 4.00 -2.74
CA TYR A 14 3.07 3.85 -2.39
C TYR A 14 2.46 5.11 -1.78
N ASP A 15 3.13 5.74 -0.82
CA ASP A 15 2.75 7.00 -0.18
C ASP A 15 2.95 8.19 -1.14
N MET A 16 1.90 8.55 -1.88
CA MET A 16 1.95 9.53 -2.97
C MET A 16 1.86 10.96 -2.45
N ASP A 17 1.06 11.18 -1.39
CA ASP A 17 0.90 12.49 -0.79
C ASP A 17 1.98 12.81 0.27
N ASN A 18 2.79 11.82 0.65
CA ASN A 18 3.87 11.91 1.63
C ASN A 18 3.36 12.25 3.04
N ASP A 19 2.18 11.78 3.41
CA ASP A 19 1.63 11.94 4.76
C ASP A 19 2.21 10.92 5.77
N GLY A 20 2.99 9.95 5.29
CA GLY A 20 3.62 8.91 6.09
C GLY A 20 2.78 7.64 6.24
N PHE A 21 1.66 7.55 5.53
CA PHE A 21 0.76 6.39 5.50
C PHE A 21 0.52 5.97 4.04
N ILE A 22 0.09 4.72 3.86
CA ILE A 22 -0.44 4.25 2.58
C ILE A 22 -1.94 4.10 2.75
N SER A 23 -2.69 4.98 2.10
CA SER A 23 -4.14 4.90 2.06
C SER A 23 -4.65 3.83 1.08
N ASN A 24 -5.92 3.44 1.22
CA ASN A 24 -6.61 2.56 0.27
C ASN A 24 -6.52 3.06 -1.18
N GLY A 25 -6.73 4.36 -1.38
CA GLY A 25 -6.69 4.96 -2.72
C GLY A 25 -5.30 4.90 -3.34
N GLU A 26 -4.26 5.18 -2.56
CA GLU A 26 -2.88 5.14 -3.03
C GLU A 26 -2.43 3.73 -3.38
N LEU A 27 -2.72 2.76 -2.50
CA LEU A 27 -2.43 1.36 -2.77
C LEU A 27 -3.15 0.89 -4.03
N PHE A 28 -4.41 1.27 -4.22
CA PHE A 28 -5.17 0.96 -5.43
C PHE A 28 -4.50 1.56 -6.68
N GLN A 29 -4.13 2.84 -6.66
CA GLN A 29 -3.53 3.50 -7.82
C GLN A 29 -2.22 2.84 -8.23
N VAL A 30 -1.35 2.57 -7.26
CA VAL A 30 -0.04 1.97 -7.52
C VAL A 30 -0.19 0.55 -8.05
N LEU A 31 -1.06 -0.26 -7.44
CA LEU A 31 -1.33 -1.60 -7.96
C LEU A 31 -1.95 -1.54 -9.36
N LYS A 32 -2.86 -0.61 -9.62
CA LYS A 32 -3.48 -0.42 -10.94
C LYS A 32 -2.43 -0.09 -12.00
N MET A 33 -1.44 0.74 -11.68
CA MET A 33 -0.32 1.05 -12.57
C MET A 33 0.56 -0.18 -12.83
N MET A 34 0.76 -1.05 -11.83
CA MET A 34 1.58 -2.27 -11.98
C MET A 34 0.89 -3.38 -12.78
N VAL A 35 -0.40 -3.67 -12.52
CA VAL A 35 -1.13 -4.74 -13.23
C VAL A 35 -1.79 -4.27 -14.53
N GLY A 36 -1.97 -2.96 -14.72
CA GLY A 36 -2.63 -2.38 -15.89
C GLY A 36 -4.06 -2.91 -16.08
N ASN A 37 -4.35 -3.41 -17.28
CA ASN A 37 -5.67 -3.92 -17.66
C ASN A 37 -5.86 -5.42 -17.45
N ASN A 38 -4.92 -6.10 -16.76
CA ASN A 38 -5.03 -7.54 -16.49
C ASN A 38 -6.10 -7.87 -15.43
N LEU A 39 -6.51 -6.89 -14.61
CA LEU A 39 -7.54 -7.04 -13.60
C LEU A 39 -8.64 -5.97 -13.77
N LYS A 40 -9.88 -6.37 -13.49
CA LYS A 40 -10.99 -5.43 -13.34
C LYS A 40 -10.81 -4.63 -12.06
N ASP A 41 -11.29 -3.39 -12.06
CA ASP A 41 -11.18 -2.48 -10.92
C ASP A 41 -11.81 -3.08 -9.66
N THR A 42 -12.91 -3.80 -9.79
CA THR A 42 -13.56 -4.49 -8.66
C THR A 42 -12.70 -5.60 -8.04
N GLN A 43 -11.97 -6.36 -8.88
CA GLN A 43 -11.07 -7.40 -8.38
C GLN A 43 -9.83 -6.78 -7.73
N LEU A 44 -9.33 -5.69 -8.31
CA LEU A 44 -8.21 -4.95 -7.76
C LEU A 44 -8.58 -4.33 -6.40
N GLN A 45 -9.75 -3.70 -6.29
CA GLN A 45 -10.26 -3.15 -5.04
C GLN A 45 -10.36 -4.23 -3.95
N GLN A 46 -10.87 -5.42 -4.29
CA GLN A 46 -10.92 -6.53 -3.33
C GLN A 46 -9.53 -6.97 -2.83
N ILE A 47 -8.49 -6.84 -3.65
CA ILE A 47 -7.11 -7.13 -3.22
C ILE A 47 -6.64 -6.04 -2.25
N VAL A 48 -6.83 -4.77 -2.62
CA VAL A 48 -6.49 -3.61 -1.79
C VAL A 48 -7.15 -3.71 -0.42
N ASP A 49 -8.46 -3.94 -0.37
CA ASP A 49 -9.22 -4.02 0.87
C ASP A 49 -8.73 -5.16 1.77
N LYS A 50 -8.42 -6.33 1.19
CA LYS A 50 -7.86 -7.47 1.94
C LYS A 50 -6.44 -7.21 2.42
N THR A 51 -5.63 -6.50 1.64
CA THR A 51 -4.26 -6.14 2.02
C THR A 51 -4.28 -5.19 3.21
N ILE A 52 -5.11 -4.14 3.16
CA ILE A 52 -5.24 -3.20 4.28
C ILE A 52 -5.75 -3.94 5.51
N LEU A 53 -6.84 -4.71 5.41
CA LEU A 53 -7.38 -5.46 6.54
C LEU A 53 -6.37 -6.39 7.22
N PHE A 54 -5.37 -6.90 6.49
CA PHE A 54 -4.34 -7.77 7.05
C PHE A 54 -3.14 -7.00 7.62
N ALA A 55 -2.80 -5.86 7.04
CA ALA A 55 -1.62 -5.06 7.40
C ALA A 55 -1.91 -4.03 8.50
N ASP A 56 -3.12 -3.47 8.50
CA ASP A 56 -3.62 -2.49 9.47
C ASP A 56 -3.87 -3.17 10.82
N LYS A 57 -2.95 -2.96 11.77
CA LYS A 57 -2.93 -3.58 13.10
C LYS A 57 -3.54 -2.66 14.15
N ASP A 58 -3.49 -1.36 13.91
CA ASP A 58 -4.07 -0.37 14.82
C ASP A 58 -5.50 0.07 14.42
N GLU A 59 -6.02 -0.48 13.32
CA GLU A 59 -7.37 -0.28 12.78
C GLU A 59 -7.66 1.17 12.37
N ASP A 60 -6.63 1.91 11.91
CA ASP A 60 -6.78 3.30 11.46
C ASP A 60 -7.23 3.44 9.99
N GLY A 61 -7.34 2.31 9.27
CA GLY A 61 -7.81 2.21 7.89
C GLY A 61 -6.73 2.49 6.84
N LYS A 62 -5.47 2.61 7.24
CA LYS A 62 -4.31 2.88 6.38
C LYS A 62 -3.12 2.08 6.90
N ILE A 63 -1.98 2.17 6.21
CA ILE A 63 -0.79 1.37 6.54
C ILE A 63 0.35 2.31 6.87
N SER A 64 0.78 2.31 8.13
CA SER A 64 1.99 3.00 8.58
C SER A 64 3.27 2.32 8.08
N PHE A 65 4.40 3.03 8.15
CA PHE A 65 5.70 2.45 7.79
C PHE A 65 6.06 1.24 8.68
N GLU A 66 5.70 1.30 9.97
CA GLU A 66 5.89 0.23 10.93
C GLU A 66 5.10 -1.02 10.54
N GLU A 67 3.83 -0.87 10.14
CA GLU A 67 2.99 -1.97 9.68
C GLU A 67 3.47 -2.55 8.35
N PHE A 68 3.94 -1.71 7.44
CA PHE A 68 4.51 -2.14 6.16
C PHE A 68 5.80 -2.97 6.34
N CYS A 69 6.59 -2.68 7.37
CA CYS A 69 7.84 -3.42 7.65
C CYS A 69 7.62 -4.72 8.43
N SER A 70 6.46 -4.87 9.06
CA SER A 70 6.19 -5.92 10.04
C SER A 70 5.78 -7.26 9.43
#